data_AF-A0A078K467-F1
#
_entry.id   AF-A0A078K467-F1
#
_cell.length_a   1.000
_cell.length_b   1.000
_cell.length_c   1.000
_cell.angle_alpha   90.00
_cell.angle_beta   90.00
_cell.angle_gamma   90.00
#
_symmetry.space_group_name_H-M   'P 1'
#
loop_
_entity.id
_entity.type
_entity.pdbx_description
1 polymer ?
#
loop_
_entity_poly.entity_id
_entity_poly.type
_entity_poly.pdbx_seq_one_letter_code
_entity_poly.pdbx_strand_id
1 'polypeptide(L)'
;MNSVQKKAVFLKELREKVSSLESLMLRNQEMVVKTEGPAEGFTLPLILLETNPHAVVEIEISEDMQLVHLDFNSTPFSVHDDAYILKLMQEHKLQQNRASSSSSTHHQSQHSSSSSCIASGTSGPVCWNSRSS
;
A
#
# COMPACT_ATOMS: atom_id res chain seq x y z
N MET A 1 -11.99 4.56 30.77
CA MET A 1 -11.60 5.71 29.92
C MET A 1 -12.62 6.82 30.13
N ASN A 2 -12.22 7.94 30.71
CA ASN A 2 -13.08 9.11 30.91
C ASN A 2 -13.26 9.92 29.61
N SER A 3 -14.21 10.86 29.61
CA SER A 3 -14.57 11.65 28.42
C SER A 3 -13.40 12.44 27.84
N VAL A 4 -12.50 12.94 28.68
CA VAL A 4 -11.30 13.69 28.26
C VAL A 4 -10.33 12.77 27.52
N GLN A 5 -10.09 11.56 28.03
CA GLN A 5 -9.21 10.58 27.40
C GLN A 5 -9.75 10.13 26.04
N LYS A 6 -11.06 9.88 25.92
CA LYS A 6 -11.69 9.56 24.62
C LYS A 6 -11.49 10.68 23.60
N LYS A 7 -11.71 11.94 24.00
CA LYS A 7 -11.48 13.11 23.15
C LYS A 7 -10.02 13.26 22.75
N ALA A 8 -9.07 12.99 23.65
CA ALA A 8 -7.64 13.06 23.36
C ALA A 8 -7.20 12.00 22.34
N VAL A 9 -7.71 10.77 22.44
CA VAL A 9 -7.45 9.70 21.47
C VAL A 9 -8.03 10.07 20.10
N PHE A 10 -9.29 10.50 20.06
CA PHE A 10 -9.94 10.90 18.82
C PHE A 10 -9.24 12.09 18.13
N LEU A 11 -8.82 13.10 18.90
CA LEU A 11 -8.04 14.22 18.34
C LEU A 11 -6.70 13.78 17.77
N LYS A 12 -6.05 12.79 18.39
CA LYS A 12 -4.81 12.20 17.87
C LYS A 12 -5.07 11.49 16.53
N GLU A 13 -6.10 10.65 16.47
CA GLU A 13 -6.52 9.95 15.25
C GLU A 13 -6.84 10.92 14.10
N LEU A 14 -7.56 12.01 14.39
CA LEU A 14 -7.86 13.05 13.38
C LEU A 14 -6.60 13.72 12.84
N ARG A 15 -5.65 14.06 13.71
CA ARG A 15 -4.37 14.66 13.29
C ARG A 15 -3.56 13.71 12.42
N GLU A 16 -3.53 12.42 12.78
CA GLU A 16 -2.85 11.39 11.98
C GLU A 16 -3.52 11.23 10.60
N LYS A 17 -4.85 11.25 10.52
CA LYS A 17 -5.59 11.17 9.25
C LYS A 17 -5.29 12.37 8.35
N VAL A 18 -5.33 13.60 8.89
CA VAL A 18 -5.00 14.83 8.13
C VAL A 18 -3.56 14.79 7.60
N SER A 19 -2.60 14.46 8.46
CA SER A 19 -1.18 14.38 8.06
C SER A 19 -0.93 13.33 6.97
N SER A 20 -1.65 12.20 7.03
CA SER A 20 -1.54 11.14 6.02
C SER A 20 -2.12 11.58 4.66
N LEU A 21 -3.25 12.29 4.67
CA LEU A 21 -3.86 12.84 3.45
C LEU A 21 -2.97 13.90 2.81
N GLU A 22 -2.43 14.84 3.58
CA GLU A 22 -1.50 15.86 3.09
C GLU A 22 -0.25 15.21 2.47
N SER A 23 0.30 14.19 3.13
CA SER A 23 1.45 13.43 2.62
C SER A 23 1.14 12.73 1.30
N LEU A 24 -0.06 12.14 1.16
CA LEU A 24 -0.51 11.50 -0.07
C LEU A 24 -0.69 12.52 -1.19
N MET A 25 -1.33 13.65 -0.91
CA MET A 25 -1.56 14.73 -1.88
C MET A 25 -0.24 15.28 -2.43
N LEU A 26 0.72 15.60 -1.55
CA LEU A 26 2.04 16.08 -1.95
C LEU A 26 2.76 15.07 -2.84
N ARG A 27 2.80 13.79 -2.43
CA ARG A 27 3.41 12.72 -3.23
C ARG A 27 2.75 12.60 -4.61
N ASN A 28 1.42 12.59 -4.66
CA ASN A 28 0.69 12.48 -5.91
C ASN A 28 0.94 13.69 -6.82
N GLN A 29 1.02 14.90 -6.26
CA GLN A 29 1.38 16.11 -7.01
C GLN A 29 2.78 16.01 -7.62
N GLU A 30 3.77 15.53 -6.87
CA GLU A 30 5.12 15.29 -7.40
C GLU A 30 5.16 14.24 -8.51
N MET A 31 4.31 13.20 -8.44
CA MET A 31 4.23 12.16 -9.46
C MET A 31 3.53 12.61 -10.74
N VAL A 32 2.49 13.44 -10.63
CA VAL A 32 1.80 14.05 -11.78
C VAL A 32 2.77 14.91 -12.58
N VAL A 33 3.63 15.69 -11.92
CA VAL A 33 4.67 16.49 -12.60
C VAL A 33 5.69 15.60 -13.35
N LYS A 34 5.90 14.36 -12.92
CA LYS A 34 6.89 13.43 -13.48
C LYS A 34 6.34 12.50 -14.56
N THR A 35 5.02 12.40 -14.72
CA THR A 35 4.38 11.39 -15.58
C THR A 35 3.43 12.05 -16.57
N GLU A 36 3.77 12.01 -17.85
CA GLU A 36 2.93 12.49 -18.97
C GLU A 36 1.85 11.44 -19.34
N GLY A 37 0.95 11.13 -18.40
CA GLY A 37 -0.11 10.13 -18.61
C GLY A 37 -1.30 10.32 -17.69
N PRO A 38 -2.47 9.71 -18.01
CA PRO A 38 -3.63 9.76 -17.13
C PRO A 38 -3.27 9.18 -15.76
N ALA A 39 -3.67 9.87 -14.70
CA ALA A 39 -3.41 9.43 -13.33
C ALA A 39 -4.19 8.14 -13.06
N GLU A 40 -3.48 7.00 -13.09
CA GLU A 40 -4.02 5.70 -12.73
C GLU A 40 -4.00 5.53 -11.21
N GLY A 41 -5.16 5.24 -10.61
CA GLY A 41 -5.27 5.06 -9.16
C GLY A 41 -6.71 5.02 -8.65
N PHE A 42 -6.86 4.75 -7.36
CA PHE A 42 -8.15 4.74 -6.67
C PHE A 42 -8.37 6.07 -5.93
N THR A 43 -9.58 6.60 -6.00
CA THR A 43 -10.01 7.79 -5.24
C THR A 43 -10.49 7.41 -3.85
N LEU A 44 -10.38 8.32 -2.89
CA LEU A 44 -11.01 8.19 -1.58
C LEU A 44 -12.46 8.70 -1.61
N PRO A 45 -13.37 8.14 -0.80
CA PRO A 45 -13.17 7.03 0.15
C PRO A 45 -13.19 5.67 -0.55
N LEU A 46 -12.41 4.71 -0.03
CA LEU A 46 -12.40 3.33 -0.51
C LEU A 46 -12.30 2.33 0.65
N ILE A 47 -12.72 1.10 0.37
CA ILE A 47 -12.54 -0.06 1.24
C ILE A 47 -11.79 -1.11 0.43
N LEU A 48 -10.77 -1.72 1.04
CA LEU A 48 -10.01 -2.82 0.47
C LEU A 48 -10.42 -4.11 1.17
N LEU A 49 -10.80 -5.12 0.39
CA LEU A 49 -10.94 -6.49 0.85
C LEU A 49 -9.68 -7.27 0.45
N GLU A 50 -9.01 -7.85 1.44
CA GLU A 50 -7.81 -8.66 1.25
C GLU A 50 -8.12 -10.11 1.63
N THR A 51 -7.71 -11.07 0.79
CA THR A 51 -7.86 -12.51 1.06
C THR A 51 -6.65 -13.26 0.53
N ASN A 52 -6.62 -14.58 0.71
CA ASN A 52 -5.57 -15.44 0.17
C ASN A 52 -5.46 -15.27 -1.35
N PRO A 53 -4.25 -15.16 -1.95
CA PRO A 53 -4.08 -15.04 -3.40
C PRO A 53 -4.69 -16.18 -4.23
N HIS A 54 -4.95 -17.35 -3.61
CA HIS A 54 -5.58 -18.51 -4.22
C HIS A 54 -7.06 -18.66 -3.83
N ALA A 55 -7.66 -17.70 -3.13
CA ALA A 55 -9.08 -17.71 -2.82
C ALA A 55 -9.91 -17.63 -4.10
N VAL A 56 -11.02 -18.36 -4.13
CA VAL A 56 -12.07 -18.20 -5.16
C VAL A 56 -13.17 -17.34 -4.55
N VAL A 57 -13.42 -16.18 -5.16
CA VAL A 57 -14.45 -15.24 -4.72
C VAL A 57 -15.56 -15.20 -5.76
N GLU A 58 -16.78 -15.53 -5.34
CA GLU A 58 -17.97 -15.38 -6.17
C GLU A 58 -18.57 -14.00 -5.91
N ILE A 59 -18.89 -13.29 -6.99
CA ILE A 59 -19.34 -11.90 -6.94
C ILE A 59 -20.69 -11.82 -7.64
N GLU A 60 -21.69 -11.36 -6.91
CA GLU A 60 -23.01 -11.03 -7.45
C GLU A 60 -23.28 -9.55 -7.22
N ILE A 61 -23.57 -8.82 -8.30
CA ILE A 61 -23.85 -7.38 -8.27
C ILE A 61 -25.30 -7.20 -8.68
N SER A 62 -26.08 -6.45 -7.89
CA SER A 62 -27.45 -6.11 -8.24
C SER A 62 -27.49 -5.25 -9.50
N GLU A 63 -28.60 -5.32 -10.24
CA GLU A 63 -28.79 -4.55 -11.47
C GLU A 63 -28.65 -3.03 -11.25
N ASP A 64 -29.09 -2.52 -10.10
CA ASP A 64 -29.00 -1.11 -9.71
C ASP A 64 -27.62 -0.72 -9.14
N MET A 65 -26.69 -1.67 -9.05
CA MET A 65 -25.33 -1.54 -8.52
C MET A 65 -25.28 -1.02 -7.06
N GLN A 66 -26.37 -1.14 -6.31
CA GLN A 66 -26.42 -0.72 -4.89
C GLN A 66 -26.03 -1.84 -3.93
N LEU A 67 -26.13 -3.10 -4.36
CA LEU A 67 -25.82 -4.26 -3.55
C LEU A 67 -24.77 -5.13 -4.24
N VAL A 68 -23.75 -5.50 -3.49
CA VAL A 68 -22.73 -6.46 -3.90
C VAL A 68 -22.67 -7.56 -2.86
N HIS A 69 -22.84 -8.80 -3.31
CA HIS A 69 -22.63 -9.99 -2.51
C HIS A 69 -21.29 -10.61 -2.90
N LEU A 70 -20.44 -10.84 -1.90
CA LEU A 70 -19.12 -11.42 -2.05
C LEU A 70 -19.09 -12.71 -1.22
N ASP A 71 -19.02 -13.86 -1.88
CA ASP A 71 -18.82 -15.15 -1.22
C ASP A 71 -17.35 -15.57 -1.37
N PHE A 72 -16.68 -15.76 -0.24
CA PHE A 72 -15.29 -16.18 -0.17
C PHE A 72 -15.11 -17.70 -0.06
N ASN A 73 -16.19 -18.49 -0.17
CA ASN A 73 -16.16 -19.95 -0.08
C ASN A 73 -15.51 -20.46 1.22
N SER A 74 -15.86 -19.82 2.34
CA SER A 74 -15.22 -20.04 3.66
C SER A 74 -13.74 -19.63 3.76
N THR A 75 -13.16 -19.02 2.73
CA THR A 75 -11.80 -18.47 2.80
C THR A 75 -11.80 -17.21 3.66
N PRO A 76 -10.89 -17.08 4.65
CA PRO A 76 -10.78 -15.87 5.45
C PRO A 76 -10.45 -14.64 4.61
N PHE A 77 -10.99 -13.50 5.00
CA PHE A 77 -10.69 -12.19 4.41
C PHE A 77 -10.58 -11.12 5.50
N SER A 78 -9.89 -10.04 5.15
CA SER A 78 -9.74 -8.83 5.95
C SER A 78 -10.38 -7.66 5.23
N VAL A 79 -10.90 -6.70 6.00
CA VAL A 79 -11.49 -5.46 5.48
C VAL A 79 -10.71 -4.28 6.04
N HIS A 80 -10.24 -3.43 5.13
CA HIS A 80 -9.40 -2.29 5.46
C HIS A 80 -10.01 -1.01 4.90
N ASP A 81 -10.09 0.03 5.74
CA ASP A 81 -10.54 1.35 5.31
C ASP A 81 -9.37 2.18 4.76
N ASP A 82 -9.71 3.33 4.19
CA ASP A 82 -8.71 4.26 3.66
C ASP A 82 -7.68 4.71 4.71
N ALA A 83 -8.09 4.91 5.96
CA ALA A 83 -7.23 5.38 7.04
C ALA A 83 -6.14 4.34 7.36
N TYR A 84 -6.52 3.07 7.43
CA TYR A 84 -5.59 1.97 7.63
C TYR A 84 -4.57 1.88 6.50
N ILE A 85 -5.03 1.97 5.25
CA ILE A 85 -4.17 1.91 4.06
C ILE A 85 -3.16 3.08 4.06
N LEU A 86 -3.64 4.30 4.32
CA LEU A 86 -2.79 5.49 4.39
C LEU A 86 -1.70 5.37 5.46
N LYS A 87 -2.03 4.80 6.61
CA LYS A 87 -1.06 4.52 7.68
C LYS A 87 0.02 3.54 7.23
N LEU A 88 -0.35 2.43 6.60
CA LEU A 88 0.61 1.47 6.05
C LEU A 88 1.53 2.10 5.00
N MET A 89 1.00 2.96 4.13
CA MET A 89 1.80 3.68 3.14
C MET A 89 2.86 4.57 3.80
N GLN A 90 2.52 5.22 4.91
CA GLN A 90 3.46 6.05 5.67
C GLN A 90 4.52 5.21 6.38
N GLU A 91 4.13 4.10 7.00
CA GLU A 91 5.06 3.16 7.64
C GLU A 91 6.08 2.60 6.65
N HIS A 92 5.62 2.21 5.45
CA HIS A 92 6.49 1.73 4.39
C HIS A 92 7.48 2.80 3.91
N LYS A 93 7.05 4.06 3.77
CA LYS A 93 7.95 5.19 3.45
C LYS A 93 9.05 5.35 4.50
N LEU A 94 8.71 5.24 5.80
CA LEU A 94 9.69 5.33 6.88
C LEU A 94 10.71 4.19 6.84
N GLN A 95 10.27 2.97 6.51
CA GLN A 95 11.16 1.82 6.35
C GLN A 95 12.12 1.99 5.16
N GLN A 96 11.62 2.45 4.01
CA GLN A 96 12.46 2.73 2.84
C GLN A 96 13.54 3.78 3.12
N ASN A 97 13.19 4.85 3.85
CA ASN A 97 14.16 5.88 4.24
C ASN A 97 15.23 5.34 5.19
N ARG A 98 14.88 4.43 6.10
CA ARG A 98 15.85 3.78 6.99
C ARG A 98 16.80 2.85 6.24
N ALA A 99 16.28 2.04 5.31
CA ALA A 99 17.10 1.13 4.51
C ALA A 99 18.10 1.88 3.61
N SER A 100 17.66 2.96 2.95
CA SER A 100 18.53 3.81 2.10
C SER A 100 19.54 4.65 2.89
N SER A 101 19.32 4.87 4.19
CA SER A 101 20.29 5.52 5.09
C SER A 101 21.38 4.55 5.59
N SER A 102 21.14 3.23 5.54
CA SER A 102 22.09 2.21 5.98
C SER A 102 23.05 1.70 4.88
N SER A 103 22.81 2.06 3.62
CA SER A 103 23.66 1.65 2.49
C SER A 103 24.81 2.62 2.17
N SER A 104 25.07 3.63 3.00
CA SER A 104 26.05 4.70 2.72
C SER A 104 27.33 4.64 3.58
N THR A 105 27.72 3.49 4.14
CA THR A 105 29.00 3.37 4.86
C THR A 105 29.77 2.10 4.48
N HIS A 106 30.96 2.29 3.90
CA HIS A 106 32.00 1.32 3.45
C HIS A 106 31.71 0.56 2.14
N HIS A 107 32.56 0.50 1.09
CA HIS A 107 33.95 0.90 0.84
C HIS A 107 34.23 1.02 -0.68
N GLN A 108 35.17 1.90 -1.06
CA GLN A 108 35.90 1.82 -2.33
C GLN A 108 36.67 0.50 -2.43
N SER A 109 36.57 -0.20 -3.56
CA SER A 109 37.72 -0.72 -4.33
C SER A 109 37.26 -1.41 -5.61
N GLN A 110 38.13 -1.33 -6.60
CA GLN A 110 37.96 -1.76 -7.99
C GLN A 110 37.88 -3.29 -8.11
N HIS A 111 37.22 -3.74 -9.19
CA HIS A 111 37.65 -4.77 -10.15
C HIS A 111 36.43 -5.49 -10.75
N SER A 112 36.40 -5.52 -12.08
CA SER A 112 35.47 -6.26 -12.92
C SER A 112 35.51 -7.76 -12.64
N SER A 113 34.37 -8.46 -12.74
CA SER A 113 34.23 -9.69 -13.54
C SER A 113 32.81 -10.27 -13.49
N SER A 114 32.42 -10.79 -14.65
CA SER A 114 31.30 -11.65 -15.01
C SER A 114 30.90 -12.72 -13.97
N SER A 115 29.60 -13.00 -13.80
CA SER A 115 28.99 -14.29 -14.19
C SER A 115 27.69 -14.65 -13.43
N SER A 116 26.69 -15.00 -14.24
CA SER A 116 25.56 -15.92 -14.01
C SER A 116 24.90 -16.03 -12.63
N CYS A 117 23.69 -15.47 -12.50
CA CYS A 117 22.74 -15.92 -11.50
C CYS A 117 21.99 -17.17 -12.00
N ILE A 118 22.26 -18.29 -11.34
CA ILE A 118 21.48 -19.53 -11.43
C ILE A 118 20.18 -19.31 -10.66
N ALA A 119 19.07 -19.73 -11.27
CA ALA A 119 17.74 -19.70 -10.68
C ALA A 119 17.64 -20.60 -9.44
N SER A 120 17.07 -20.07 -8.36
CA SER A 120 16.44 -20.86 -7.30
C SER A 120 15.41 -19.97 -6.60
N GLY A 121 14.16 -20.39 -6.68
CA GLY A 121 13.01 -19.64 -6.20
C GLY A 121 12.89 -19.65 -4.69
N THR A 122 12.52 -18.50 -4.14
CA THR A 122 11.70 -18.38 -2.92
C THR A 122 10.97 -17.03 -2.97
N SER A 123 9.65 -17.07 -2.83
CA SER A 123 8.73 -16.02 -2.34
C SER A 123 9.34 -14.63 -2.09
N GLY A 124 9.32 -13.77 -3.12
CA GLY A 124 9.50 -12.33 -2.98
C GLY A 124 8.17 -11.61 -2.69
N PRO A 125 8.19 -10.40 -2.12
CA PRO A 125 6.99 -9.59 -1.91
C PRO A 125 6.33 -9.27 -3.26
N VAL A 126 5.00 -9.32 -3.31
CA VAL A 126 4.22 -9.01 -4.52
C VAL A 126 4.46 -7.55 -4.90
N CYS A 127 5.25 -7.34 -5.95
CA CYS A 127 5.47 -6.04 -6.54
C CYS A 127 4.28 -5.72 -7.47
N TRP A 128 3.37 -4.86 -7.01
CA TRP A 128 2.40 -4.25 -7.91
C TRP A 128 3.14 -3.35 -8.91
N ASN A 129 2.84 -3.55 -10.19
CA ASN A 129 3.40 -2.93 -11.39
C ASN A 129 4.65 -3.61 -11.99
N SER A 130 4.49 -4.86 -12.43
CA SER A 130 5.25 -5.36 -13.58
C SER A 130 4.34 -5.35 -14.80
N ARG A 131 4.47 -4.31 -15.63
CA ARG A 131 3.86 -4.22 -16.95
C ARG A 131 4.22 -5.46 -17.78
N SER A 132 3.23 -6.14 -18.33
CA SER A 132 3.41 -7.00 -19.49
C SER A 132 2.91 -6.27 -20.74
N SER A 133 3.88 -5.96 -21.60
CA SER A 133 3.80 -5.58 -23.03
C SER A 133 3.12 -4.27 -23.42
#